data_AF-A0A6N4SXQ9-F1
#
_entry.id   AF-A0A6N4SXQ9-F1
#
_cell.length_a   1.000
_cell.length_b   1.000
_cell.length_c   1.000
_cell.angle_alpha   90.00
_cell.angle_beta   90.00
_cell.angle_gamma   90.00
#
_symmetry.space_group_name_H-M   'P 1'
#
loop_
_entity.id
_entity.type
_entity.pdbx_description
1 polymer ?
#
loop_
_entity_poly.entity_id
_entity_poly.type
_entity_poly.pdbx_seq_one_letter_code
_entity_poly.pdbx_strand_id
1 'polypeptide(L)'
;MSENKCPECGFGIFNRRCAKCEKCGIALPESMVMSRQELHAVRERERQEDELAAELKKDLAKRSLRKTGHDGSYSYFDGGSSGGAADCGSGGGDCSA
;
A
#
# COMPACT_ATOMS: atom_id res chain seq x y z
N MET A 1 6.93 -9.28 -33.47
CA MET A 1 7.87 -10.26 -32.90
C MET A 1 7.44 -10.52 -31.46
N SER A 2 7.19 -11.78 -31.08
CA SER A 2 6.75 -12.14 -29.73
C SER A 2 7.96 -12.45 -28.85
N GLU A 3 8.78 -11.44 -28.55
CA GLU A 3 10.09 -11.60 -27.88
C GLU A 3 10.03 -11.92 -26.37
N ASN A 4 8.82 -11.99 -25.79
CA ASN A 4 8.64 -12.24 -24.37
C ASN A 4 7.88 -13.55 -24.10
N LYS A 5 8.12 -14.61 -24.89
CA LYS A 5 7.50 -15.92 -24.65
C LYS A 5 8.55 -16.95 -24.26
N CYS A 6 8.21 -17.82 -23.32
CA CYS A 6 9.03 -18.97 -22.97
C CYS A 6 9.18 -19.88 -24.20
N PRO A 7 10.40 -20.27 -24.57
CA PRO A 7 10.63 -21.10 -25.75
C PRO A 7 10.03 -22.51 -25.62
N GLU A 8 9.88 -23.02 -24.39
CA GLU A 8 9.37 -24.38 -24.15
C GLU A 8 7.85 -24.46 -24.08
N CYS A 9 7.23 -23.55 -23.33
CA CYS A 9 5.78 -23.64 -23.04
C CYS A 9 4.96 -22.53 -23.70
N GLY A 10 5.60 -21.60 -24.42
CA GLY A 10 4.94 -20.46 -25.08
C GLY A 10 4.35 -19.42 -24.13
N PHE A 11 4.52 -19.57 -22.82
CA PHE A 11 3.97 -18.65 -21.81
C PHE A 11 4.61 -17.26 -21.90
N GLY A 12 3.80 -16.22 -21.74
CA GLY A 12 4.29 -14.83 -21.71
C GLY A 12 5.13 -14.56 -20.46
N ILE A 13 6.38 -14.16 -20.63
CA ILE A 13 7.30 -13.78 -19.56
C ILE A 13 7.08 -12.30 -19.27
N PHE A 14 6.55 -11.99 -18.08
CA PHE A 14 6.36 -10.62 -17.62
C PHE A 14 7.45 -10.20 -16.64
N ASN A 15 7.97 -11.15 -15.85
CA ASN A 15 9.00 -10.88 -14.87
C ASN A 15 10.40 -11.29 -15.37
N ARG A 16 11.11 -10.34 -15.97
CA ARG A 16 12.50 -10.53 -16.44
C ARG A 16 13.53 -10.58 -15.31
N ARG A 17 13.13 -10.35 -14.05
CA ARG A 17 14.04 -10.45 -12.89
C ARG A 17 14.29 -11.90 -12.49
N CYS A 18 13.41 -12.82 -12.89
CA CYS A 18 13.51 -14.23 -12.59
C CYS A 18 14.18 -14.97 -13.76
N ALA A 19 15.25 -15.72 -13.46
CA ALA A 19 15.96 -16.54 -14.45
C ALA A 19 15.19 -17.81 -14.87
N LYS A 20 13.90 -17.92 -14.52
CA LYS A 20 13.08 -19.12 -14.74
C LYS A 20 11.68 -18.73 -15.20
N CYS A 21 11.09 -19.57 -16.05
CA CYS A 21 9.70 -19.42 -16.46
C CYS A 21 8.75 -19.71 -15.30
N GLU A 22 7.77 -18.83 -15.06
CA GLU A 22 6.79 -18.98 -13.98
C GLU A 22 5.82 -20.15 -14.19
N LYS A 23 5.68 -20.64 -15.43
CA LYS A 23 4.74 -21.72 -15.76
C LYS A 23 5.39 -23.10 -15.78
N CYS A 24 6.53 -23.24 -16.45
CA CYS A 24 7.22 -24.54 -16.58
C CYS A 24 8.51 -24.65 -15.76
N GLY A 25 8.99 -23.58 -15.13
CA GLY A 25 10.17 -23.59 -14.28
C GLY A 25 11.51 -23.68 -15.00
N ILE A 26 11.53 -23.76 -16.34
CA ILE A 26 12.77 -23.87 -17.11
C ILE A 26 13.58 -22.58 -17.03
N ALA A 27 14.90 -22.70 -17.08
CA ALA A 27 15.80 -21.57 -17.15
C ALA A 27 15.55 -20.75 -18.43
N LEU A 28 15.41 -19.45 -18.27
CA LEU A 28 15.25 -18.52 -19.39
C LEU A 28 16.62 -18.05 -19.89
N PRO A 29 16.78 -17.77 -21.19
CA PRO A 29 18.05 -17.30 -21.74
C PRO A 29 18.42 -15.93 -21.18
N GLU A 30 19.73 -15.67 -21.04
CA GLU A 30 20.27 -14.42 -20.49
C GLU A 30 19.85 -13.17 -21.26
N SER A 31 19.51 -13.29 -22.55
CA SER A 31 18.96 -12.18 -23.34
C SER A 31 17.53 -11.77 -22.93
N MET A 32 16.78 -12.69 -22.32
CA MET A 32 15.41 -12.42 -21.84
C MET A 32 15.37 -11.97 -20.39
N VAL A 33 16.42 -12.21 -19.61
CA VAL A 33 16.45 -11.90 -18.18
C VAL A 33 17.42 -10.77 -17.89
N MET A 34 17.16 -10.01 -16.83
CA MET A 34 18.04 -8.92 -16.44
C MET A 34 19.39 -9.48 -16.00
N SER A 35 20.47 -8.84 -16.44
CA SER A 35 21.80 -9.16 -15.98
C SER A 35 21.94 -8.89 -14.47
N ARG A 36 22.98 -9.46 -13.85
CA ARG A 36 23.24 -9.25 -12.42
C ARG A 36 23.42 -7.77 -12.07
N GLN A 37 24.03 -6.98 -12.96
CA GLN A 37 24.23 -5.55 -12.76
C GLN A 37 22.91 -4.79 -12.80
N GLU A 38 22.03 -5.09 -13.75
CA GLU A 38 20.71 -4.48 -13.84
C GLU A 38 19.83 -4.85 -12.65
N LEU A 39 19.86 -6.11 -12.20
CA LEU A 39 19.18 -6.56 -10.99
C LEU A 39 19.67 -5.81 -9.74
N HIS A 40 20.98 -5.59 -9.64
CA HIS A 40 21.55 -4.81 -8.54
C HIS A 40 21.07 -3.35 -8.59
N ALA A 41 21.12 -2.71 -9.76
CA ALA A 41 20.66 -1.33 -9.93
C ALA A 41 19.17 -1.16 -9.59
N VAL A 42 18.32 -2.14 -9.94
CA VAL A 42 16.91 -2.14 -9.57
C VAL A 42 16.73 -2.23 -8.05
N ARG A 43 17.43 -3.16 -7.38
CA ARG A 43 17.34 -3.30 -5.92
C ARG A 43 17.81 -2.04 -5.18
N GLU A 44 18.87 -1.41 -5.66
CA GLU A 44 19.37 -0.17 -5.06
C GLU A 44 18.37 0.98 -5.23
N ARG A 45 17.70 1.08 -6.38
CA ARG A 45 16.64 2.07 -6.59
C ARG A 45 15.44 1.82 -5.69
N GLU A 46 14.98 0.57 -5.59
CA GLU A 46 13.87 0.19 -4.72
C GLU A 46 14.19 0.51 -3.24
N ARG A 47 15.42 0.22 -2.80
CA ARG A 47 15.89 0.60 -1.46
C ARG A 47 15.82 2.11 -1.23
N GLN A 48 16.30 2.92 -2.18
CA GLN A 48 16.28 4.38 -2.07
C GLN A 48 14.85 4.93 -2.03
N GLU A 49 13.95 4.39 -2.85
CA GLU A 49 12.54 4.78 -2.86
C GLU A 49 11.85 4.44 -1.54
N ASP A 50 12.12 3.26 -0.97
CA ASP A 50 11.59 2.84 0.33
C ASP A 50 12.09 3.73 1.48
N GLU A 51 13.37 4.10 1.47
CA GLU A 51 13.97 5.01 2.45
C GLU A 51 13.31 6.40 2.39
N LEU A 52 13.16 6.96 1.20
CA LEU A 52 12.50 8.25 0.99
C LEU A 52 11.02 8.21 1.40
N ALA A 53 10.30 7.12 1.08
CA ALA A 53 8.92 6.96 1.49
C ALA A 53 8.78 6.87 3.02
N ALA A 54 9.72 6.20 3.70
CA ALA A 54 9.75 6.12 5.15
C ALA A 54 10.01 7.48 5.81
N GLU A 55 10.91 8.29 5.25
CA GLU A 55 11.17 9.66 5.71
C GLU A 55 9.95 10.56 5.53
N LEU A 56 9.35 10.56 4.34
CA LEU A 56 8.15 11.34 4.05
C LEU A 56 7.01 10.97 5.00
N LYS A 57 6.80 9.67 5.24
CA LYS A 57 5.77 9.19 6.17
C LYS A 57 6.03 9.68 7.61
N LYS A 58 7.29 9.68 8.06
CA LYS A 58 7.67 10.23 9.38
C LYS A 58 7.38 11.72 9.46
N ASP A 59 7.69 12.50 8.44
CA ASP A 59 7.45 13.94 8.47
C ASP A 59 5.97 14.30 8.38
N LEU A 60 5.18 13.56 7.59
CA LEU A 60 3.73 13.68 7.59
C LEU A 60 3.13 13.34 8.97
N ALA A 61 3.62 12.28 9.62
CA ALA A 61 3.18 11.90 10.96
C ALA A 61 3.55 12.98 12.02
N LYS A 62 4.76 13.54 11.97
CA LYS A 62 5.13 14.67 12.84
C LYS A 62 4.24 15.89 12.62
N ARG A 63 3.87 16.17 11.37
CA ARG A 63 3.00 17.29 11.02
C ARG A 63 1.56 17.07 11.49
N SER A 64 1.03 15.84 11.41
CA SER A 64 -0.31 15.54 11.92
C SER A 64 -0.39 15.63 13.45
N LEU A 65 0.63 15.15 14.19
CA LEU A 65 0.67 15.27 15.65
C LEU A 65 0.69 16.73 16.14
N ARG A 66 1.36 17.64 15.42
CA ARG A 66 1.36 19.07 15.79
C ARG A 66 0.00 19.75 15.57
N LYS A 67 -0.87 19.19 14.72
CA LYS A 67 -2.19 19.75 14.40
C LYS A 67 -3.30 19.24 15.32
N THR A 68 -3.08 18.14 16.06
CA THR A 68 -4.04 17.58 17.04
C THR A 68 -3.83 18.10 18.47
N GLY A 69 -3.04 19.17 18.65
CA GLY A 69 -2.77 19.80 19.95
C GLY A 69 -3.80 20.84 20.41
N HIS A 70 -5.04 20.82 19.88
CA HIS A 70 -6.13 21.65 20.37
C HIS A 70 -7.42 20.83 20.34
N ASP A 71 -7.95 20.56 21.55
CA ASP A 71 -9.30 20.13 21.93
C ASP A 71 -10.13 19.26 20.96
N GLY A 72 -10.31 17.98 21.28
CA GLY A 72 -11.25 17.15 20.54
C GLY A 72 -11.19 15.68 20.90
N SER A 73 -11.77 15.34 22.06
CA SER A 73 -12.12 13.98 22.44
C SER A 73 -12.94 13.29 21.33
N TYR A 74 -12.37 12.27 20.68
CA TYR A 74 -13.18 11.23 20.04
C TYR A 74 -12.44 9.88 20.10
N SER A 75 -12.74 9.12 21.16
CA SER A 75 -12.41 7.72 21.27
C SER A 75 -13.26 6.91 20.30
N TYR A 76 -12.62 6.32 19.28
CA TYR A 76 -13.22 5.33 18.41
C TYR A 76 -13.48 4.06 19.23
N PHE A 77 -14.69 3.93 19.78
CA PHE A 77 -15.15 2.71 20.45
C PHE A 77 -15.59 1.70 19.38
N ASP A 78 -14.80 0.64 19.25
CA ASP A 78 -15.16 -0.58 18.54
C ASP A 78 -16.14 -1.38 19.43
N GLY A 79 -17.32 -1.72 18.89
CA GLY A 79 -18.29 -2.58 19.58
C GLY A 79 -19.73 -2.16 19.32
N GLY A 80 -20.38 -2.82 18.34
CA GLY A 80 -21.74 -2.52 17.95
C GLY A 80 -22.82 -2.92 18.97
N SER A 81 -23.98 -2.27 18.86
CA SER A 81 -25.31 -2.92 18.92
C SER A 81 -26.40 -1.92 18.58
N SER A 82 -27.38 -2.46 17.86
CA SER A 82 -28.63 -1.87 17.37
C SER A 82 -29.44 -1.04 18.36
N GLY A 83 -30.13 -0.02 17.84
CA GLY A 83 -31.47 0.34 18.31
C GLY A 83 -31.72 1.84 18.42
N GLY A 84 -32.82 2.30 17.83
CA GLY A 84 -33.54 3.47 18.32
C GLY A 84 -33.75 4.57 17.29
N ALA A 85 -34.94 4.56 16.70
CA ALA A 85 -35.47 5.58 15.80
C ALA A 85 -35.91 6.86 16.54
N ALA A 86 -36.08 7.93 15.75
CA ALA A 86 -36.80 9.18 16.06
C ALA A 86 -36.14 10.02 17.18
N ASP A 87 -36.22 11.35 17.20
CA ASP A 87 -37.30 12.22 16.75
C ASP A 87 -36.74 13.66 16.65
N CYS A 88 -37.18 14.40 15.64
CA CYS A 88 -36.97 15.83 15.51
C CYS A 88 -38.05 16.56 16.33
N GLY A 89 -37.69 17.17 17.45
CA GLY A 89 -38.68 17.84 18.30
C GLY A 89 -38.11 19.02 19.09
N SER A 90 -38.40 20.23 18.60
CA SER A 90 -38.21 21.52 19.26
C SER A 90 -39.03 21.66 20.55
N GLY A 91 -38.51 22.40 21.54
CA GLY A 91 -39.21 22.89 22.74
C GLY A 91 -38.39 22.59 24.00
N GLY A 92 -37.79 23.55 24.71
CA GLY A 92 -38.37 24.79 25.20
C GLY A 92 -39.14 24.49 26.49
N GLY A 93 -38.55 24.75 27.65
CA GLY A 93 -39.24 24.61 28.94
C GLY A 93 -38.32 24.42 30.14
N ASP A 94 -38.00 25.54 30.78
CA ASP A 94 -37.31 25.65 32.06
C ASP A 94 -38.21 25.17 33.21
N CYS A 95 -37.69 24.40 34.17
CA CYS A 95 -38.19 24.51 35.55
C CYS A 95 -37.08 24.18 36.57
N SER A 96 -36.87 25.17 37.43
CA SER A 96 -36.05 25.12 38.64
C SER A 96 -36.86 24.53 39.80
N ALA A 97 -36.15 23.81 40.67
CA ALA A 97 -36.49 23.38 42.04
C ALA A 97 -37.70 22.45 42.24
#